data_AF-A0A1Y3TPV9-F1
#
_entry.id   AF-A0A1Y3TPV9-F1
#
_cell.length_a   1.000
_cell.length_b   1.000
_cell.length_c   1.000
_cell.angle_alpha   90.00
_cell.angle_beta   90.00
_cell.angle_gamma   90.00
#
_symmetry.space_group_name_H-M   'P 1'
#
loop_
_entity.id
_entity.type
_entity.pdbx_description
1 polymer ?
#
loop_
_entity_poly.entity_id
_entity_poly.type
_entity_poly.pdbx_seq_one_letter_code
_entity_poly.pdbx_strand_id
1 'polypeptide(L)' 'MTGCLLAAPPDHPMEKHTHMILRLDSGTELHFSDTRRFGRFWLIQNGEEDTYSGIGKLGLEPFD' A
#
# COMPACT_ATOMS: atom_id res chain seq x y z
N MET A 1 7.99 -3.02 9.30
CA MET A 1 8.39 -1.63 9.67
C MET A 1 9.48 -1.11 8.71
N THR A 2 9.33 -1.32 7.40
CA THR A 2 10.30 -0.91 6.35
C THR A 2 9.57 -0.59 5.05
N GLY A 3 8.23 -0.55 5.10
CA GLY A 3 7.39 -0.27 3.95
C GLY A 3 7.41 1.21 3.61
N CYS A 4 7.57 1.51 2.32
CA CYS A 4 7.47 2.83 1.74
C CYS A 4 6.56 2.74 0.49
N LEU A 5 5.69 3.74 0.31
CA LEU A 5 4.88 3.89 -0.89
C LEU A 5 5.31 5.19 -1.59
N LEU A 6 5.92 5.06 -2.77
CA LEU A 6 6.45 6.17 -3.55
C LEU A 6 5.59 6.42 -4.77
N ALA A 7 5.16 7.67 -4.98
CA ALA A 7 4.59 8.10 -6.26
C ALA A 7 5.72 8.51 -7.21
N ALA A 8 5.79 7.87 -8.37
CA ALA A 8 6.89 8.03 -9.32
C ALA A 8 6.39 8.02 -10.78
N PRO A 9 7.11 8.67 -11.71
CA PRO A 9 6.84 8.51 -13.14
C PRO A 9 7.25 7.11 -13.64
N PRO A 10 6.74 6.64 -14.79
CA PRO A 10 6.94 5.26 -15.27
C PRO A 10 8.39 4.91 -15.65
N ASP A 11 9.21 5.92 -15.91
CA ASP A 11 10.64 5.78 -16.22
C ASP A 11 11.52 5.79 -14.96
N HIS A 12 10.92 5.94 -13.77
CA HIS A 12 11.64 5.89 -12.52
C HIS A 12 12.23 4.47 -12.30
N PRO A 13 13.53 4.36 -11.99
CA PRO A 13 14.17 3.06 -11.83
C PRO A 13 13.58 2.31 -10.63
N MET A 14 13.22 1.05 -10.84
CA MET A 14 12.68 0.19 -9.80
C MET A 14 13.75 -0.15 -8.75
N GLU A 15 13.48 0.14 -7.48
CA GLU A 15 14.37 -0.23 -6.38
C GLU A 15 14.34 -1.74 -6.11
N LYS A 16 15.46 -2.30 -5.60
CA LYS A 16 15.64 -3.76 -5.36
C LYS A 16 14.53 -4.43 -4.55
N HIS A 17 13.89 -3.68 -3.66
CA HIS A 17 12.89 -4.20 -2.73
C HIS A 17 11.48 -3.70 -3.06
N THR A 18 11.25 -3.28 -4.30
CA THR A 18 9.91 -2.98 -4.82
C THR A 18 9.17 -4.29 -5.07
N HIS A 19 8.08 -4.53 -4.34
CA HIS A 19 7.30 -5.77 -4.45
C HIS A 19 5.97 -5.57 -5.17
N MET A 20 5.52 -4.33 -5.33
CA MET A 20 4.28 -4.02 -6.04
C MET A 20 4.37 -2.64 -6.71
N ILE A 21 3.83 -2.54 -7.92
CA ILE A 21 3.70 -1.29 -8.67
C ILE A 21 2.23 -1.16 -9.09
N LEU A 22 1.56 -0.10 -8.66
CA LEU A 22 0.21 0.25 -9.10
C LEU A 22 0.34 1.28 -10.22
N ARG A 23 -0.12 0.94 -11.42
CA ARG A 23 -0.10 1.85 -12.57
C ARG A 23 -1.44 2.58 -12.66
N LEU A 24 -1.40 3.89 -12.59
CA LEU A 24 -2.59 4.73 -12.75
C LEU A 24 -2.75 5.13 -14.22
N ASP A 25 -4.00 5.34 -14.62
CA ASP A 25 -4.37 5.81 -15.97
C ASP A 25 -3.82 7.22 -16.27
N SER A 26 -3.56 8.03 -15.24
CA SER A 26 -2.89 9.32 -15.32
C SER A 26 -1.41 9.24 -15.72
N GLY A 27 -0.84 8.04 -15.84
CA GLY A 27 0.57 7.81 -16.15
C GLY A 27 1.50 7.91 -14.94
N THR A 28 0.98 8.10 -13.73
CA THR A 28 1.77 7.98 -12.49
C THR A 28 1.77 6.53 -12.01
N GLU A 29 2.88 6.08 -11.43
CA GLU A 29 2.98 4.78 -10.78
C GLU A 29 3.15 4.94 -9.26
N LEU A 30 2.59 4.01 -8.47
CA LEU A 30 2.86 3.90 -7.03
C LEU A 30 3.71 2.65 -6.78
N HIS A 31 4.94 2.85 -6.32
CA HIS A 31 5.90 1.79 -6.05
C HIS A 31 5.90 1.48 -4.56
N PHE A 32 5.57 0.24 -4.19
CA PHE A 32 5.65 -0.23 -2.83
C PHE A 32 6.95 -0.99 -2.60
N SER A 33 7.85 -0.40 -1.80
CA SER A 33 9.10 -1.03 -1.38
C SER A 33 9.04 -1.48 0.08
N ASP A 34 9.49 -2.69 0.37
CA ASP A 34 9.60 -3.18 1.76
C ASP A 34 10.70 -4.22 1.90
N THR A 35 11.83 -3.86 2.48
CA THR A 35 12.98 -4.77 2.62
C THR A 35 12.66 -6.04 3.43
N ARG A 36 11.74 -5.96 4.40
CA ARG A 36 11.37 -7.09 5.28
C ARG A 36 10.11 -7.84 4.84
N ARG A 37 9.39 -7.33 3.84
CA ARG A 37 8.15 -7.94 3.31
C ARG A 37 7.07 -8.21 4.38
N PHE A 38 6.97 -7.34 5.37
CA PHE A 38 5.94 -7.43 6.42
C PHE A 38 4.71 -6.61 6.07
N GLY A 39 4.82 -5.64 5.16
CA GLY A 39 3.68 -4.89 4.66
C GLY A 39 2.66 -5.77 3.95
N ARG A 40 1.40 -5.34 4.01
CA ARG A 40 0.25 -6.02 3.42
C ARG A 40 -0.58 -5.02 2.63
N PHE A 41 -1.22 -5.51 1.58
CA PHE A 41 -2.25 -4.80 0.83
C PHE A 41 -3.50 -5.67 0.82
N TRP A 42 -4.63 -5.03 1.06
CA TRP A 42 -5.95 -5.65 1.00
C TRP A 42 -6.76 -4.91 -0.07
N LEU A 43 -7.28 -5.66 -1.05
CA LEU A 43 -8.24 -5.15 -2.03
C LEU A 43 -9.60 -5.72 -1.64
N ILE A 44 -10.47 -4.86 -1.13
CA ILE A 44 -11.77 -5.21 -0.56
C ILE A 44 -12.84 -4.46 -1.35
N GLN A 45 -13.98 -5.11 -1.62
CA GLN A 45 -15.06 -4.46 -2.35
C GLN A 45 -15.72 -3.35 -1.52
N ASN A 46 -16.28 -2.36 -2.20
CA ASN A 46 -17.02 -1.31 -1.51
C ASN A 46 -18.26 -1.91 -0.80
N GLY A 47 -18.40 -1.65 0.49
CA GLY A 47 -19.48 -2.19 1.33
C GLY A 47 -19.27 -3.63 1.80
N GLU A 48 -18.18 -4.29 1.39
CA GLU A 48 -17.78 -5.58 1.96
C GLU A 48 -17.19 -5.38 3.36
N GLU A 49 -17.56 -6.26 4.29
CA GLU A 49 -17.03 -6.22 5.65
C GLU A 49 -15.55 -6.59 5.66
N ASP A 50 -14.70 -5.70 6.20
CA ASP A 50 -13.27 -5.96 6.32
C ASP A 50 -12.97 -6.92 7.48
N THR A 51 -12.96 -8.21 7.15
CA THR A 51 -12.59 -9.30 8.07
C THR A 51 -11.10 -9.63 8.05
N TYR A 52 -10.31 -8.97 7.19
CA TYR A 52 -8.92 -9.36 6.89
C TYR A 52 -7.87 -8.43 7.49
N SER A 53 -8.05 -7.11 7.41
CA SER A 53 -7.05 -6.14 7.89
C SER A 53 -7.06 -6.01 9.41
N GLY A 54 -8.22 -6.27 10.02
CA GLY A 54 -8.47 -6.06 11.44
C GLY A 54 -8.80 -4.62 11.82
N ILE A 55 -9.00 -3.72 10.85
CA ILE A 55 -9.30 -2.30 11.10
C ILE A 55 -10.52 -2.09 12.00
N GLY A 56 -11.56 -2.93 11.86
CA GLY A 56 -12.76 -2.86 12.69
C GLY A 56 -12.56 -3.24 14.16
N LYS A 57 -11.38 -3.71 14.56
CA LYS A 57 -11.01 -4.04 15.95
C LYS A 57 -10.07 -3.00 16.58
N LEU A 58 -9.70 -1.94 15.85
CA LEU A 58 -8.86 -0.87 16.36
C LEU A 58 -9.66 0.00 17.35
N GLY A 59 -8.92 0.66 18.26
CA GLY A 59 -9.50 1.63 19.18
C GLY A 59 -9.86 2.95 18.49
N LEU A 60 -10.24 3.94 19.28
CA LEU A 60 -10.46 5.30 18.79
C LEU A 60 -9.16 5.92 18.29
N GLU A 61 -9.27 6.77 17.27
CA GLU A 61 -8.15 7.57 16.79
C GLU A 61 -7.70 8.55 17.88
N PRO A 62 -6.38 8.74 18.07
CA PRO A 62 -5.86 9.50 19.21
C PRO A 62 -6.17 11.00 19.17
N PHE A 63 -6.62 11.51 18.02
CA PHE A 63 -6.94 12.93 17.81
C PHE A 63 -8.45 13.18 17.60
N ASP A 64 -9.26 12.14 17.68
CA ASP A 64 -10.73 12.23 17.66
C ASP A 64 -11.32 12.20 19.09
#